data_AF-A0A2A9FKM9-F1
#
_entry.id   AF-A0A2A9FKM9-F1
#
_cell.length_a   1.000
_cell.length_b   1.000
_cell.length_c   1.000
_cell.angle_alpha   90.00
_cell.angle_beta   90.00
_cell.angle_gamma   90.00
#
_symmetry.space_group_name_H-M   'P 1'
#
loop_
_entity.id
_entity.type
_entity.pdbx_description
1 polymer ?
#
loop_
_entity_poly.entity_id
_entity_poly.type
_entity_poly.pdbx_seq_one_letter_code
_entity_poly.pdbx_strand_id
1 'polypeptide(L)'
;MAETEPRTLRAAHDVALQRRPNADANLAAWLVFHQRNARMYEAVSDVDRGHHHEALYWAGYERRKADAVTSRIQEAKQQIR
;
A
#
# COMPACT_ATOMS: atom_id res chain seq x y z
N MET A 1 -17.49 -11.99 -4.95
CA MET A 1 -17.84 -10.73 -5.64
C MET A 1 -16.52 -10.09 -6.05
N ALA A 2 -16.29 -9.82 -7.33
CA ALA A 2 -15.07 -9.13 -7.74
C ALA A 2 -15.15 -7.71 -7.17
N GLU A 3 -14.31 -7.41 -6.18
CA GLU A 3 -14.21 -6.07 -5.61
C GLU A 3 -13.65 -5.18 -6.72
N THR A 4 -14.52 -4.42 -7.37
CA THR A 4 -14.17 -3.54 -8.49
C THR A 4 -13.01 -2.64 -8.08
N GLU A 5 -11.92 -2.67 -8.84
CA GLU A 5 -10.75 -1.82 -8.57
C GLU A 5 -11.18 -0.34 -8.53
N PRO A 6 -10.71 0.43 -7.53
CA PRO A 6 -11.10 1.82 -7.38
C PRO A 6 -10.68 2.61 -8.62
N ARG A 7 -11.58 3.46 -9.11
CA ARG A 7 -11.35 4.29 -10.30
C ARG A 7 -11.12 5.76 -10.00
N THR A 8 -11.16 6.14 -8.73
CA THR A 8 -10.88 7.50 -8.26
C THR A 8 -9.94 7.45 -7.07
N LEU A 9 -9.16 8.51 -6.88
CA LEU A 9 -8.26 8.60 -5.72
C LEU A 9 -9.04 8.49 -4.39
N ARG A 10 -10.24 9.10 -4.33
CA ARG A 10 -11.10 9.00 -3.15
C ARG A 10 -11.51 7.56 -2.84
N ALA A 11 -11.98 6.81 -3.83
CA ALA A 11 -12.33 5.41 -3.63
C ALA A 11 -11.11 4.57 -3.23
N ALA A 12 -9.93 4.90 -3.76
CA ALA A 12 -8.69 4.23 -3.38
C ALA A 12 -8.35 4.45 -1.89
N HIS A 13 -8.55 5.67 -1.37
CA HIS A 13 -8.42 5.94 0.07
C HIS A 13 -9.41 5.14 0.92
N ASP A 14 -10.67 5.06 0.50
CA ASP A 14 -11.70 4.28 1.22
C ASP A 14 -11.32 2.80 1.29
N VAL A 15 -10.88 2.23 0.16
CA VAL A 15 -10.41 0.84 0.07
C VAL A 15 -9.16 0.61 0.95
N ALA A 16 -8.21 1.55 0.94
CA ALA A 16 -7.02 1.47 1.77
C ALA A 16 -7.35 1.49 3.27
N LEU A 17 -8.34 2.30 3.69
CA LEU A 17 -8.81 2.34 5.07
C LEU A 17 -9.47 1.03 5.49
N GLN A 18 -10.32 0.45 4.63
CA GLN A 18 -11.00 -0.83 4.91
C GLN A 18 -10.03 -2.01 5.02
N ARG A 19 -8.95 -2.00 4.23
CA ARG A 19 -7.96 -3.10 4.19
C ARG A 19 -6.82 -2.91 5.18
N ARG A 20 -6.80 -1.82 5.95
CA ARG A 20 -5.71 -1.50 6.87
C ARG A 20 -5.57 -2.58 7.93
N PRO A 21 -4.36 -3.17 8.11
CA PRO A 21 -4.13 -4.12 9.20
C PRO A 21 -4.36 -3.49 10.57
N ASN A 22 -4.70 -4.34 11.55
CA ASN A 22 -4.73 -3.92 12.95
C ASN A 22 -3.33 -3.43 13.41
N ALA A 23 -3.30 -2.59 14.43
CA ALA A 23 -2.06 -1.99 14.93
C ALA A 23 -1.05 -3.04 15.44
N ASP A 24 -1.54 -4.18 15.94
CA ASP A 24 -0.78 -5.33 16.43
C ASP A 24 -0.46 -6.37 15.35
N ALA A 25 -0.90 -6.14 14.10
CA ALA A 25 -0.61 -7.05 13.00
C ALA A 25 0.90 -7.18 12.77
N ASN A 26 1.33 -8.38 12.41
CA ASN A 26 2.74 -8.66 12.17
C ASN A 26 3.29 -7.87 10.95
N LEU A 27 4.62 -7.76 10.88
CA LEU A 27 5.30 -7.02 9.80
C LEU A 27 4.97 -7.57 8.39
N ALA A 28 4.70 -8.86 8.25
CA ALA A 28 4.34 -9.43 6.95
C ALA A 28 2.98 -8.94 6.44
N ALA A 29 1.99 -8.80 7.33
CA ALA A 29 0.68 -8.24 6.99
C ALA A 29 0.80 -6.76 6.56
N TRP A 30 1.62 -5.97 7.28
CA TRP A 30 1.92 -4.59 6.90
C TRP A 30 2.64 -4.49 5.55
N LEU A 31 3.59 -5.39 5.28
CA LEU A 31 4.29 -5.42 3.99
C LEU A 31 3.31 -5.67 2.83
N VAL A 32 2.45 -6.69 2.97
CA VAL A 32 1.44 -7.02 1.96
C VAL A 32 0.48 -5.86 1.74
N PHE A 33 0.05 -5.18 2.82
CA PHE A 33 -0.81 -4.01 2.74
C PHE A 33 -0.17 -2.89 1.92
N HIS A 34 1.05 -2.47 2.26
CA HIS A 34 1.75 -1.39 1.56
C HIS A 34 2.00 -1.73 0.07
N GLN A 35 2.39 -2.97 -0.23
CA GLN A 35 2.59 -3.42 -1.61
C GLN A 35 1.30 -3.40 -2.43
N ARG A 36 0.17 -3.83 -1.84
CA ARG A 36 -1.13 -3.79 -2.51
C ARG A 36 -1.62 -2.37 -2.74
N ASN A 37 -1.45 -1.48 -1.75
CA ASN A 37 -1.81 -0.08 -1.91
C ASN A 37 -0.97 0.63 -2.97
N ALA A 38 0.35 0.37 -2.99
CA ALA A 38 1.24 0.92 -4.01
C ALA A 38 0.73 0.62 -5.43
N ARG A 39 0.38 -0.64 -5.70
CA ARG A 39 -0.16 -1.07 -7.00
C ARG A 39 -1.53 -0.46 -7.28
N MET A 40 -2.38 -0.37 -6.26
CA MET A 40 -3.72 0.22 -6.39
C MET A 40 -3.66 1.70 -6.76
N TYR A 41 -2.85 2.50 -6.06
CA TYR A 41 -2.71 3.92 -6.38
C TYR A 41 -2.04 4.16 -7.74
N GLU A 42 -1.11 3.29 -8.15
CA GLU A 42 -0.52 3.33 -9.49
C GLU A 42 -1.58 3.08 -10.57
N ALA A 43 -2.40 2.04 -10.41
CA ALA A 43 -3.51 1.76 -11.33
C ALA A 43 -4.55 2.90 -11.36
N VAL A 44 -4.85 3.50 -10.20
CA VAL A 44 -5.74 4.67 -10.10
C VAL A 44 -5.16 5.87 -10.85
N SER A 45 -3.84 6.07 -10.82
CA SER A 45 -3.20 7.19 -11.51
C SER A 45 -3.39 7.16 -13.03
N ASP A 46 -3.57 5.97 -13.62
CA ASP A 46 -3.81 5.80 -15.05
C ASP A 46 -5.27 6.13 -15.44
N VAL A 47 -6.21 5.92 -14.53
CA VAL A 47 -7.66 6.07 -14.78
C VAL A 47 -8.21 7.42 -14.29
N ASP A 48 -7.78 7.91 -13.13
CA ASP A 48 -8.17 9.20 -12.56
C ASP A 48 -7.15 10.28 -12.93
N ARG A 49 -7.19 10.70 -14.20
CA ARG A 49 -6.21 11.66 -14.74
C ARG A 49 -6.22 13.02 -14.03
N GLY A 50 -7.33 13.40 -13.39
CA GLY A 50 -7.43 14.63 -12.59
C GLY A 50 -6.58 14.58 -11.32
N HIS A 51 -6.33 13.38 -10.79
CA HIS A 51 -5.52 13.15 -9.59
C HIS A 51 -4.26 12.34 -9.90
N HIS A 52 -3.84 12.26 -11.16
CA HIS A 52 -2.72 11.42 -11.60
C HIS A 52 -1.47 11.58 -10.73
N HIS A 53 -1.00 12.82 -10.56
CA HIS A 53 0.21 13.10 -9.79
C HIS A 53 0.05 12.79 -8.29
N GLU A 54 -1.14 13.00 -7.73
CA GLU A 54 -1.42 12.71 -6.33
C GLU A 54 -1.50 11.20 -6.09
N ALA A 55 -2.12 10.46 -7.01
CA ALA A 55 -2.14 9.00 -6.99
C ALA A 55 -0.73 8.41 -7.12
N LEU A 56 0.12 8.93 -8.02
CA LEU A 56 1.52 8.52 -8.11
C LEU A 56 2.33 8.85 -6.84
N TYR A 57 2.06 10.00 -6.21
CA TYR A 57 2.67 10.34 -4.93
C TYR A 57 2.35 9.26 -3.87
N TRP A 58 1.09 8.88 -3.75
CA TRP A 58 0.65 7.83 -2.81
C TRP A 58 1.23 6.46 -3.16
N ALA A 59 1.29 6.10 -4.44
CA ALA A 59 1.96 4.88 -4.88
C ALA A 59 3.43 4.85 -4.43
N GLY A 60 4.16 5.94 -4.61
CA GLY A 60 5.54 6.09 -4.15
C GLY A 60 5.67 6.07 -2.63
N TYR A 61 4.74 6.70 -1.91
CA TYR A 61 4.70 6.68 -0.45
C TYR A 61 4.56 5.25 0.09
N GLU A 62 3.63 4.49 -0.46
CA GLU A 62 3.37 3.11 -0.06
C GLU A 62 4.55 2.18 -0.37
N ARG A 63 5.24 2.38 -1.51
CA ARG A 63 6.50 1.68 -1.82
C ARG A 63 7.56 1.92 -0.76
N ARG A 64 7.81 3.18 -0.38
CA ARG A 64 8.78 3.51 0.69
C ARG A 64 8.42 2.87 2.02
N LYS A 65 7.12 2.76 2.35
CA LYS A 65 6.65 2.06 3.55
C LYS A 65 6.90 0.55 3.46
N ALA A 66 6.63 -0.07 2.31
CA ALA A 66 6.94 -1.48 2.08
C ALA A 66 8.44 -1.76 2.22
N ASP A 67 9.30 -0.90 1.67
CA ASP A 67 10.75 -1.01 1.80
C ASP A 67 11.19 -0.93 3.26
N ALA A 68 10.68 0.05 4.02
CA ALA A 68 11.00 0.19 5.44
C ALA A 68 10.57 -1.03 6.27
N VAL A 69 9.39 -1.60 6.01
CA VAL A 69 8.93 -2.83 6.67
C VAL A 69 9.80 -4.03 6.29
N THR A 70 10.21 -4.12 5.02
CA THR A 70 11.11 -5.16 4.54
C THR A 70 12.45 -5.10 5.27
N SER A 71 13.05 -3.92 5.41
CA SER A 71 14.30 -3.74 6.18
C SER A 71 14.16 -4.23 7.62
N ARG A 72 13.07 -3.87 8.31
CA ARG A 72 12.80 -4.34 9.68
C ARG A 72 12.66 -5.86 9.79
N ILE A 73 12.03 -6.50 8.79
CA ILE A 73 11.94 -7.97 8.74
C ILE A 73 13.34 -8.58 8.59
N GLN A 74 14.21 -8.00 7.76
CA GLN A 74 15.58 -8.51 7.56
C GLN A 74 16.46 -8.30 8.80
N GLU A 75 16.33 -7.16 9.48
CA GLU A 75 17.01 -6.89 10.75
C GLU A 75 16.61 -7.91 11.82
N ALA A 76 15.30 -8.19 11.96
CA ALA A 76 14.80 -9.17 12.91
C ALA A 76 15.32 -10.59 12.61
N LYS A 77 15.41 -10.97 11.33
CA LYS A 77 15.99 -12.27 10.93
C LYS A 77 17.48 -12.39 11.27
N GLN A 78 18.23 -11.30 11.18
CA GLN A 78 19.66 -11.28 11.49
C GLN A 78 19.94 -11.37 12.98
N GLN A 79 19.04 -10.86 13.83
CA GLN A 79 19.18 -10.92 15.30
C GLN A 79 18.88 -12.30 15.89
N ILE A 80 18.16 -13.15 15.15
CA ILE A 80 17.79 -14.51 15.56
C ILE A 80 18.89 -15.54 15.18
N ARG A 81 19.79 -15.15 14.27
CA ARG A 81 20.87 -15.99 13.76
C ARG A 81 22.10 -15.93 14.65
#